data_AF-C3LRF5-F1
#
_entry.id   AF-C3LRF5-F1
#
_cell.length_a   1.000
_cell.length_b   1.000
_cell.length_c   1.000
_cell.angle_alpha   90.00
_cell.angle_beta   90.00
_cell.angle_gamma   90.00
#
_symmetry.space_group_name_H-M   'P 1'
#
loop_
_entity.id
_entity.type
_entity.pdbx_description
1 polymer ?
#
loop_
_entity_poly.entity_id
_entity_poly.type
_entity_poly.pdbx_seq_one_letter_code
_entity_poly.pdbx_strand_id
1 'polypeptide(L)'
;MSHQDDYLSVEELIEIQKEETRDIIQALLEDGSDPDALYEIEHHLFAEDFDKLEKAAVEAFKMGFEVLEAEETEDEDGNKLLCFDATMQSALDAKLIDEQVEKLVNLAEKFDIIYDGWGTYYEGEDALYSDEDEDEDDEH
;
A
#
# COMPACT_ATOMS: atom_id res chain seq x y z
N MET A 1 -8.45 15.00 27.45
CA MET A 1 -9.15 13.72 27.38
C MET A 1 -8.07 12.72 27.00
N SER A 2 -7.98 11.58 27.68
CA SER A 2 -7.01 10.55 27.34
C SER A 2 -7.29 10.11 25.91
N HIS A 3 -6.45 10.53 24.97
CA HIS A 3 -6.35 9.86 23.68
C HIS A 3 -5.91 8.45 24.01
N GLN A 4 -6.92 7.59 24.09
CA GLN A 4 -6.74 6.17 24.02
C GLN A 4 -6.41 5.98 22.54
N ASP A 5 -5.15 6.15 22.17
CA ASP A 5 -4.62 5.53 20.96
C ASP A 5 -4.74 4.04 21.24
N ASP A 6 -5.93 3.50 20.99
CA ASP A 6 -6.18 2.08 20.94
C ASP A 6 -5.39 1.60 19.72
N TYR A 7 -4.09 1.38 19.92
CA TYR A 7 -3.26 0.60 19.02
C TYR A 7 -3.97 -0.73 18.85
N LEU A 8 -4.66 -0.91 17.73
CA LEU A 8 -5.17 -2.21 17.37
C LEU A 8 -3.97 -3.16 17.34
N SER A 9 -4.14 -4.33 17.96
CA SER A 9 -3.11 -5.35 17.86
C SER A 9 -2.89 -5.72 16.39
N VAL A 10 -1.68 -6.14 16.04
CA VAL A 10 -1.35 -6.61 14.68
C VAL A 10 -2.38 -7.64 14.19
N GLU A 11 -2.86 -8.50 15.09
CA GLU A 11 -3.87 -9.53 14.82
C GLU A 11 -5.22 -8.91 14.44
N GLU A 12 -5.69 -7.89 15.18
CA GLU A 12 -6.94 -7.20 14.88
C GLU A 12 -6.85 -6.37 13.59
N LEU A 13 -5.72 -5.68 13.35
CA LEU A 13 -5.48 -4.96 12.10
C LEU A 13 -5.54 -5.90 10.89
N ILE A 14 -4.90 -7.06 10.99
CA ILE A 14 -4.93 -8.08 9.94
C ILE A 14 -6.36 -8.58 9.70
N GLU A 15 -7.16 -8.81 10.75
CA GLU A 15 -8.55 -9.25 10.60
C GLU A 15 -9.43 -8.19 9.93
N ILE A 16 -9.29 -6.92 10.30
CA ILE A 16 -10.03 -5.82 9.67
C ILE A 16 -9.62 -5.69 8.22
N GLN A 17 -8.31 -5.67 7.94
CA GLN A 17 -7.84 -5.48 6.58
C GLN A 17 -8.24 -6.64 5.67
N LYS A 18 -8.34 -7.85 6.20
CA LYS A 18 -8.89 -9.02 5.50
C LYS A 18 -10.36 -8.88 5.13
N GLU A 19 -11.16 -8.25 5.99
CA GLU A 19 -12.56 -7.97 5.69
C GLU A 19 -12.67 -6.90 4.60
N GLU A 20 -12.01 -5.75 4.81
CA GLU A 20 -12.00 -4.64 3.85
C GLU A 20 -11.46 -5.06 2.49
N THR A 21 -10.39 -5.85 2.46
CA THR A 21 -9.79 -6.34 1.21
C THR A 21 -10.79 -7.13 0.37
N ARG A 22 -11.62 -7.97 1.01
CA ARG A 22 -12.63 -8.75 0.30
C ARG A 22 -13.74 -7.85 -0.25
N ASP A 23 -14.16 -6.86 0.53
CA ASP A 23 -15.20 -5.92 0.12
C ASP A 23 -14.72 -5.06 -1.06
N ILE A 24 -13.47 -4.56 -1.02
CA ILE A 24 -12.86 -3.77 -2.10
C ILE A 24 -12.72 -4.60 -3.37
N ILE A 25 -12.17 -5.82 -3.28
CA ILE A 25 -12.01 -6.71 -4.44
C ILE A 25 -13.37 -7.05 -5.04
N GLN A 26 -14.37 -7.35 -4.20
CA GLN A 26 -15.71 -7.62 -4.68
C GLN A 26 -16.29 -6.40 -5.42
N ALA A 27 -16.13 -5.20 -4.87
CA ALA A 27 -16.60 -3.97 -5.52
C ALA A 27 -15.90 -3.74 -6.87
N LEU A 28 -14.58 -3.92 -6.95
CA LEU A 28 -13.82 -3.81 -8.21
C LEU A 28 -14.31 -4.81 -9.25
N LEU A 29 -14.49 -6.08 -8.87
CA LEU A 29 -15.01 -7.12 -9.77
C LEU A 29 -16.46 -6.87 -10.20
N GLU A 30 -17.30 -6.32 -9.33
CA GLU A 30 -18.68 -5.93 -9.65
C GLU A 30 -18.72 -4.74 -10.62
N ASP A 31 -17.75 -3.83 -10.55
CA ASP A 31 -17.62 -2.68 -11.46
C ASP A 31 -17.06 -3.08 -12.84
N GLY A 32 -16.47 -4.27 -12.94
CA GLY A 32 -16.00 -4.86 -14.20
C GLY A 32 -14.49 -4.97 -14.33
N SER A 33 -13.74 -4.83 -13.24
CA SER A 33 -12.30 -5.10 -13.19
C SER A 33 -11.97 -6.53 -13.63
N ASP A 34 -10.83 -6.71 -14.29
CA ASP A 34 -10.38 -8.01 -14.78
C ASP A 34 -9.60 -8.78 -13.69
N PRO A 35 -10.12 -9.88 -13.12
CA PRO A 35 -9.43 -10.63 -12.06
C PRO A 35 -8.09 -11.25 -12.49
N ASP A 36 -7.88 -11.45 -13.80
CA ASP A 36 -6.66 -12.03 -14.36
C ASP A 36 -5.61 -10.97 -14.72
N ALA A 37 -5.94 -9.67 -14.60
CA ALA A 37 -4.99 -8.59 -14.76
C ALA A 37 -3.99 -8.52 -13.59
N LEU A 38 -2.84 -7.93 -13.86
CA LEU A 38 -1.82 -7.68 -12.85
C LEU A 38 -2.05 -6.30 -12.25
N TYR A 39 -2.50 -6.29 -11.00
CA TYR A 39 -2.71 -5.06 -10.24
C TYR A 39 -1.44 -4.72 -9.48
N GLU A 40 -1.14 -3.43 -9.46
CA GLU A 40 -0.11 -2.88 -8.59
C GLU A 40 -0.72 -2.58 -7.23
N ILE A 41 -0.37 -3.39 -6.24
CA ILE A 41 -0.82 -3.23 -4.86
C ILE A 41 0.17 -2.31 -4.17
N GLU A 42 -0.28 -1.12 -3.80
CA GLU A 42 0.51 -0.10 -3.12
C GLU A 42 0.23 -0.12 -1.62
N HIS A 43 1.28 -0.09 -0.81
CA HIS A 43 1.20 -0.10 0.65
C HIS A 43 1.87 1.14 1.23
N HIS A 44 1.16 1.85 2.11
CA HIS A 44 1.64 3.08 2.72
C HIS A 44 2.15 2.81 4.14
N LEU A 45 3.41 3.19 4.39
CA LEU A 45 4.04 3.04 5.70
C LEU A 45 4.62 4.36 6.17
N PHE A 46 4.45 4.64 7.46
CA PHE A 46 4.92 5.86 8.12
C PHE A 46 5.90 5.55 9.23
N ALA A 47 6.90 6.40 9.44
CA ALA A 47 7.78 6.34 10.58
C ALA A 47 8.13 7.72 11.10
N GLU A 48 8.33 7.81 12.42
CA GLU A 48 8.87 9.01 13.07
C GLU A 48 10.39 9.15 12.91
N ASP A 49 11.09 8.05 12.60
CA ASP A 49 12.55 7.99 12.53
C ASP A 49 13.02 7.46 11.17
N PHE A 50 13.82 8.26 10.46
CA PHE A 50 14.39 7.91 9.16
C PHE A 50 15.22 6.62 9.22
N ASP A 51 15.98 6.37 10.30
CA ASP A 51 16.82 5.16 10.40
C ASP A 51 15.99 3.88 10.52
N LYS A 52 14.79 3.97 11.14
CA LYS A 52 13.83 2.86 11.17
C LYS A 52 13.16 2.68 9.81
N LEU A 53 12.74 3.79 9.19
CA LEU A 53 12.12 3.81 7.87
C LEU A 53 13.02 3.16 6.81
N GLU A 54 14.30 3.55 6.75
CA GLU A 54 15.28 3.01 5.80
C GLU A 54 15.48 1.50 6.00
N LYS A 55 15.52 1.02 7.25
CA LYS A 55 15.64 -0.42 7.54
C LYS A 55 14.41 -1.20 7.13
N ALA A 56 13.22 -0.64 7.38
CA ALA A 56 11.96 -1.22 6.97
C ALA A 56 11.86 -1.30 5.44
N ALA A 57 12.18 -0.21 4.74
CA ALA A 57 12.25 -0.14 3.28
C ALA A 57 13.22 -1.21 2.71
N VAL A 58 14.43 -1.30 3.24
CA VAL A 58 15.41 -2.31 2.80
C VAL A 58 14.90 -3.74 3.04
N GLU A 59 14.17 -3.99 4.11
CA GLU A 59 13.62 -5.32 4.39
C GLU A 59 12.43 -5.64 3.48
N ALA A 60 11.53 -4.68 3.23
CA ALA A 60 10.43 -4.81 2.28
C ALA A 60 10.97 -5.11 0.86
N PHE A 61 12.02 -4.39 0.45
CA PHE A 61 12.71 -4.64 -0.82
C PHE A 61 13.25 -6.07 -0.93
N LYS A 62 13.83 -6.61 0.14
CA LYS A 62 14.30 -8.01 0.16
C LYS A 62 13.17 -9.03 0.11
N MET A 63 11.97 -8.67 0.60
CA MET A 63 10.79 -9.53 0.52
C MET A 63 10.17 -9.57 -0.89
N GLY A 64 10.63 -8.67 -1.78
CA GLY A 64 10.18 -8.60 -3.17
C GLY A 64 9.19 -7.47 -3.46
N PHE A 65 9.00 -6.54 -2.52
CA PHE A 65 8.26 -5.30 -2.76
C PHE A 65 9.17 -4.27 -3.45
N GLU A 66 8.62 -3.47 -4.34
CA GLU A 66 9.30 -2.29 -4.87
C GLU A 66 9.06 -1.13 -3.93
N VAL A 67 10.13 -0.59 -3.35
CA VAL A 67 10.01 0.53 -2.41
C VAL A 67 10.29 1.83 -3.14
N LEU A 68 9.32 2.73 -3.09
CA LEU A 68 9.40 4.07 -3.65
C LEU A 68 10.21 5.01 -2.74
N GLU A 69 10.51 6.20 -3.25
CA GLU A 69 11.30 7.19 -2.52
C GLU A 69 10.55 7.65 -1.26
N ALA A 70 11.26 7.76 -0.14
CA ALA A 70 10.68 8.23 1.10
C ALA A 70 10.43 9.75 1.04
N GLU A 71 9.24 10.19 1.43
CA GLU A 71 8.85 11.59 1.51
C GLU A 71 8.65 12.05 2.96
N GLU A 72 8.87 13.35 3.21
CA GLU A 72 8.52 13.98 4.49
C GLU A 72 7.07 14.46 4.42
N THR A 73 6.24 13.98 5.34
CA THR A 73 4.85 14.39 5.51
C THR A 73 4.62 14.98 6.91
N GLU A 74 3.47 15.61 7.13
CA GLU A 74 3.06 16.13 8.44
C GLU A 74 1.78 15.44 8.89
N ASP A 75 1.74 14.98 10.16
CA ASP A 75 0.52 14.41 10.75
C ASP A 75 -0.53 15.48 11.09
N GLU A 76 -1.71 15.05 11.58
CA GLU A 76 -2.79 15.94 11.98
C GLU A 76 -2.43 16.91 13.12
N ASP A 77 -1.36 16.60 13.87
CA ASP A 77 -0.81 17.40 14.96
C ASP A 77 0.35 18.32 14.52
N GLY A 78 0.78 18.23 13.25
CA GLY A 78 1.89 18.98 12.67
C GLY A 78 3.28 18.43 13.00
N ASN A 79 3.39 17.17 13.40
CA ASN A 79 4.67 16.49 13.54
C ASN A 79 5.14 16.00 12.17
N LYS A 80 6.43 16.19 11.92
CA LYS A 80 7.10 15.68 10.72
C LYS A 80 7.25 14.17 10.82
N LEU A 81 6.58 13.46 9.94
CA LEU A 81 6.71 12.03 9.73
C LEU A 81 7.39 11.78 8.39
N LEU A 82 7.92 10.58 8.24
CA LEU A 82 8.41 10.11 6.95
C LEU A 82 7.49 9.00 6.47
N CYS A 83 7.14 9.01 5.19
CA CYS A 83 6.37 7.95 4.56
C CYS A 83 7.15 7.36 3.41
N PHE A 84 6.94 6.07 3.16
CA PHE A 84 7.35 5.45 1.91
C PHE A 84 6.26 4.51 1.45
N ASP A 85 6.19 4.37 0.14
CA ASP A 85 5.23 3.49 -0.50
C ASP A 85 5.95 2.23 -0.97
N ALA A 86 5.32 1.08 -0.73
CA ALA A 86 5.82 -0.21 -1.15
C ALA A 86 4.81 -0.85 -2.10
N THR A 87 5.18 -1.02 -3.36
CA THR A 87 4.33 -1.61 -4.38
C THR A 87 4.69 -3.07 -4.65
N MET A 88 3.70 -3.89 -4.99
CA MET A 88 3.92 -5.25 -5.45
C MET A 88 2.86 -5.65 -6.48
N GLN A 89 3.34 -6.12 -7.64
CA GLN A 89 2.46 -6.61 -8.68
C GLN A 89 1.89 -7.98 -8.32
N SER A 90 0.56 -8.08 -8.27
CA SER A 90 -0.14 -9.34 -8.02
C SER A 90 -1.53 -9.36 -8.66
N ALA A 91 -2.11 -10.55 -8.83
CA ALA A 91 -3.49 -10.66 -9.28
C ALA A 91 -4.45 -10.13 -8.18
N LEU A 92 -5.66 -9.74 -8.57
CA LEU A 92 -6.70 -9.25 -7.65
C LEU A 92 -7.30 -10.39 -6.81
N ASP A 93 -6.47 -11.01 -5.97
CA ASP A 93 -6.83 -12.11 -5.07
C ASP A 93 -6.65 -11.68 -3.62
N ALA A 94 -7.75 -11.76 -2.86
CA ALA A 94 -7.77 -11.39 -1.45
C ALA A 94 -6.67 -12.10 -0.65
N LYS A 95 -6.36 -13.37 -0.95
CA LYS A 95 -5.32 -14.11 -0.21
C LYS A 95 -3.93 -13.57 -0.49
N LEU A 96 -3.64 -13.14 -1.72
CA LEU A 96 -2.34 -12.60 -2.08
C LEU A 96 -2.12 -11.25 -1.39
N ILE A 97 -3.15 -10.40 -1.38
CA ILE A 97 -3.12 -9.11 -0.69
C ILE A 97 -3.05 -9.33 0.82
N ASP A 98 -3.86 -10.23 1.38
CA ASP A 98 -3.81 -10.62 2.80
C ASP A 98 -2.38 -11.03 3.21
N GLU A 99 -1.69 -11.84 2.41
CA GLU A 99 -0.30 -12.25 2.67
C GLU A 99 0.70 -11.08 2.59
N GLN A 100 0.45 -10.09 1.72
CA GLN A 100 1.29 -8.89 1.61
C GLN A 100 1.11 -7.99 2.84
N VAL A 101 -0.15 -7.70 3.20
CA VAL A 101 -0.51 -6.94 4.40
C VAL A 101 0.07 -7.60 5.64
N GLU A 102 -0.09 -8.93 5.81
CA GLU A 102 0.47 -9.63 6.97
C GLU A 102 1.99 -9.44 7.08
N LYS A 103 2.74 -9.57 5.96
CA LYS A 103 4.20 -9.38 5.98
C LYS A 103 4.57 -7.95 6.37
N LEU A 104 3.89 -6.96 5.81
CA LEU A 104 4.17 -5.55 6.04
C LEU A 104 3.75 -5.09 7.44
N VAL A 105 2.62 -5.56 7.96
CA VAL A 105 2.19 -5.28 9.35
C VAL A 105 3.18 -5.88 10.36
N ASN A 106 3.63 -7.12 10.14
CA ASN A 106 4.66 -7.73 11.00
C ASN A 106 6.01 -7.00 10.90
N LEU A 107 6.36 -6.52 9.70
CA LEU A 107 7.55 -5.71 9.48
C LEU A 107 7.42 -4.36 10.21
N ALA A 108 6.23 -3.76 10.15
CA ALA A 108 5.95 -2.49 10.79
C ALA A 108 6.12 -2.56 12.30
N GLU A 109 5.52 -3.57 12.94
CA GLU A 109 5.69 -3.84 14.37
C GLU A 109 7.17 -4.10 14.72
N LYS A 110 7.88 -4.87 13.90
CA LYS A 110 9.29 -5.22 14.15
C LYS A 110 10.23 -4.02 14.11
N PHE A 111 10.00 -3.08 13.20
CA PHE A 111 10.82 -1.88 13.05
C PHE A 111 10.27 -0.67 13.79
N ASP A 112 9.15 -0.82 14.51
CA ASP A 112 8.48 0.24 15.25
C ASP A 112 8.10 1.40 14.32
N ILE A 113 7.48 1.04 13.19
CA ILE A 113 6.89 1.93 12.19
C ILE A 113 5.38 1.62 12.09
N ILE A 114 4.63 2.47 11.41
CA ILE A 114 3.18 2.41 11.31
C ILE A 114 2.81 1.97 9.90
N TYR A 115 1.95 0.96 9.81
CA TYR A 115 1.29 0.57 8.57
C TYR A 115 -0.08 1.25 8.53
N ASP A 116 -0.34 2.04 7.49
CA ASP A 116 -1.58 2.83 7.38
C ASP A 116 -2.64 2.14 6.54
N GLY A 117 -2.22 1.45 5.47
CA GLY A 117 -3.16 0.77 4.60
C GLY A 117 -2.54 0.34 3.29
N TRP A 118 -3.38 -0.25 2.45
CA TRP A 118 -3.05 -0.58 1.07
C TRP A 118 -4.09 -0.03 0.11
N GLY A 119 -3.68 0.18 -1.13
CA GLY A 119 -4.50 0.60 -2.25
C GLY A 119 -4.11 -0.15 -3.52
N THR A 120 -4.98 -0.06 -4.52
CA THR A 120 -4.71 -0.55 -5.88
C THR A 120 -5.36 0.39 -6.88
N TYR A 121 -4.80 0.47 -8.07
CA TYR A 121 -5.45 1.14 -9.18
C TYR A 121 -6.64 0.32 -9.69
N TYR A 122 -7.64 1.02 -10.21
CA TYR A 122 -8.77 0.40 -10.90
C TYR A 122 -8.40 0.21 -12.37
N GLU A 123 -8.40 -1.04 -12.82
CA GLU A 123 -8.27 -1.39 -14.24
C GLU A 123 -9.63 -1.89 -14.75
N GLY A 124 -10.36 -1.01 -15.43
CA GLY A 124 -11.62 -1.29 -16.12
C GLY A 124 -11.68 -0.62 -17.48
N GLU A 125 -12.72 -0.90 -18.27
CA GLU A 125 -12.88 -0.35 -19.64
C GLU A 125 -13.03 1.18 -19.63
N ASP A 126 -13.47 1.75 -18.51
CA ASP A 126 -13.58 3.19 -18.26
C ASP A 126 -12.43 3.78 -17.45
N ALA A 127 -11.41 2.98 -17.11
CA ALA A 127 -10.21 3.49 -16.45
C ALA A 127 -9.57 4.54 -17.36
N LEU A 128 -9.46 5.76 -16.82
CA LEU A 128 -8.75 6.85 -17.47
C LEU A 128 -7.25 6.55 -17.33
N TYR A 129 -6.71 5.76 -18.26
CA TYR A 129 -5.27 5.75 -18.48
C TYR A 129 -4.87 7.19 -18.83
N SER A 130 -4.02 7.82 -18.01
CA SER A 130 -3.43 9.09 -18.38
C SER A 130 -2.73 8.87 -19.73
N ASP A 131 -3.24 9.55 -20.75
CA ASP A 131 -2.75 9.55 -22.12
C ASP A 131 -1.40 10.31 -22.19
N GLU A 132 -0.41 9.90 -21.39
CA GLU A 132 0.94 10.52 -21.34
C GLU A 132 1.95 9.83 -22.28
N ASP A 133 1.51 8.88 -23.12
CA ASP A 133 2.33 8.25 -24.17
C ASP A 133 1.92 8.66 -25.61
N GLU A 134 1.29 9.82 -25.81
CA GLU A 134 1.27 10.50 -27.12
C GLU A 134 2.39 11.56 -27.20
N ASP A 135 3.64 11.17 -26.90
CA ASP A 135 4.79 11.93 -27.35
C ASP A 135 4.94 11.77 -28.87
N GLU A 136 4.78 12.90 -29.56
CA GLU A 136 4.97 13.15 -30.98
C GLU A 136 6.16 12.39 -31.61
N ASP A 137 5.90 11.55 -32.63
CA ASP A 137 6.90 11.28 -33.67
C ASP A 137 6.34 11.73 -35.03
N ASP A 138 6.39 13.05 -35.22
CA ASP A 138 6.50 13.68 -36.54
C ASP A 138 7.83 13.21 -37.15
N GLU A 139 7.77 12.35 -38.17
CA GLU A 139 8.64 12.33 -39.37
C GLU A 139 8.61 10.95 -40.07
N HIS A 140 7.82 10.79 -41.15
CA HIS A 140 8.37 10.31 -42.44
C HIS A 140 7.47 10.57 -43.68
#